data_AF-A0A0E3X0P5-F1
#
_entry.id   AF-A0A0E3X0P5-F1
#
_cell.length_a   1.000
_cell.length_b   1.000
_cell.length_c   1.000
_cell.angle_alpha   90.00
_cell.angle_beta   90.00
_cell.angle_gamma   90.00
#
_symmetry.space_group_name_H-M   'P 1'
#
loop_
_entity.id
_entity.type
_entity.pdbx_description
1 polymer ?
#
loop_
_entity_poly.entity_id
_entity_poly.type
_entity_poly.pdbx_seq_one_letter_code
_entity_poly.pdbx_strand_id
1 'polypeptide(L)'
;MDEKKAKYLPTAGTMIGAIIGYILRPEAPGMGKLPLGTVMTRGSDLAGADEAIISIAQASFNYVVIGAVIGAIIGIAIFWHMSD
;
A
#
# COMPACT_ATOMS: atom_id res chain seq x y z
N MET A 1 6.77 -11.71 24.42
CA MET A 1 7.42 -10.76 23.49
C MET A 1 7.81 -9.54 24.30
N ASP A 2 9.03 -9.02 24.16
CA ASP A 2 9.44 -7.80 24.88
C ASP A 2 8.46 -6.66 24.56
N GLU A 3 7.97 -5.97 25.58
CA GLU A 3 7.08 -4.79 25.47
C GLU A 3 7.59 -3.78 24.43
N LYS A 4 8.92 -3.62 24.37
CA LYS A 4 9.61 -2.77 23.37
C LYS A 4 9.35 -3.19 21.93
N LYS A 5 9.20 -4.50 21.65
CA LYS A 5 8.92 -5.03 20.30
C LYS A 5 7.45 -4.91 19.94
N ALA A 6 6.55 -5.05 20.92
CA ALA A 6 5.11 -4.94 20.71
C ALA A 6 4.71 -3.55 20.19
N LYS A 7 5.38 -2.49 20.65
CA LYS A 7 5.14 -1.10 20.17
C LYS A 7 5.32 -0.92 18.65
N TYR A 8 6.12 -1.76 18.00
CA TYR A 8 6.34 -1.67 16.56
C TYR A 8 5.30 -2.44 15.73
N LEU A 9 4.37 -3.18 16.34
CA LEU A 9 3.35 -3.96 15.63
C LEU A 9 2.48 -3.11 14.69
N PRO A 10 1.98 -1.92 15.07
CA PRO A 10 1.23 -1.07 14.14
C PRO A 10 2.06 -0.61 12.95
N THR A 11 3.33 -0.27 13.18
CA THR A 11 4.25 0.19 12.12
C THR A 11 4.57 -0.95 11.17
N ALA A 12 4.92 -2.12 11.70
CA ALA A 12 5.16 -3.32 10.92
C ALA A 12 3.91 -3.74 10.12
N GLY A 13 2.73 -3.72 10.77
CA GLY A 13 1.45 -3.99 10.13
C GLY A 13 1.18 -3.03 8.97
N THR A 14 1.41 -1.73 9.17
CA THR A 14 1.28 -0.71 8.10
C THR A 14 2.17 -1.02 6.91
N MET A 15 3.46 -1.32 7.15
CA MET A 15 4.41 -1.62 6.07
C MET A 15 4.05 -2.89 5.32
N ILE A 16 3.72 -3.97 6.05
CA ILE A 16 3.32 -5.25 5.44
C ILE A 16 2.02 -5.05 4.63
N GLY A 17 1.06 -4.34 5.19
CA GLY A 17 -0.19 -4.01 4.51
C GLY A 17 0.04 -3.21 3.22
N ALA A 18 0.92 -2.21 3.25
CA ALA A 18 1.29 -1.43 2.07
C ALA A 18 1.92 -2.30 0.98
N ILE A 19 2.81 -3.23 1.37
CA ILE A 19 3.45 -4.18 0.47
C ILE A 19 2.41 -5.11 -0.17
N ILE A 20 1.48 -5.65 0.62
CA ILE A 20 0.39 -6.49 0.10
C ILE A 20 -0.48 -5.70 -0.87
N GLY A 21 -0.88 -4.48 -0.49
CA GLY A 21 -1.64 -3.59 -1.37
C GLY A 21 -0.90 -3.29 -2.69
N TYR A 22 0.42 -3.06 -2.62
CA TYR A 22 1.25 -2.91 -3.81
C TYR A 22 1.25 -4.18 -4.66
N ILE A 23 1.42 -5.37 -4.07
CA ILE A 23 1.43 -6.63 -4.80
C ILE A 23 0.08 -6.89 -5.49
N LEU A 24 -1.03 -6.55 -4.84
CA LEU A 24 -2.39 -6.78 -5.35
C LEU A 24 -2.92 -5.67 -6.27
N ARG A 25 -2.12 -4.63 -6.53
CA ARG A 25 -2.52 -3.49 -7.36
C ARG A 25 -2.94 -3.92 -8.77
N PRO A 26 -3.89 -3.19 -9.40
CA PRO A 26 -4.35 -3.48 -10.75
C PRO A 26 -3.23 -3.32 -11.79
N GLU A 27 -3.43 -3.98 -12.93
CA GLU A 27 -2.51 -3.94 -14.07
C GLU A 27 -3.08 -3.05 -15.18
N ALA A 28 -2.21 -2.35 -15.89
CA ALA A 28 -2.57 -1.60 -17.08
C ALA A 28 -2.74 -2.56 -18.27
N PRO A 29 -3.80 -2.42 -19.09
CA PRO A 29 -4.02 -3.26 -20.26
C PRO A 29 -2.82 -3.25 -21.21
N GLY A 30 -2.27 -4.42 -21.53
CA GLY A 30 -1.14 -4.57 -22.45
C GLY A 30 0.23 -4.12 -21.92
N MET A 31 0.30 -3.52 -20.73
CA MET A 31 1.53 -2.98 -20.13
C MET A 31 1.90 -3.64 -18.80
N GLY A 32 0.96 -4.31 -18.13
CA GLY A 32 1.17 -4.97 -16.84
C GLY A 32 1.15 -4.00 -15.67
N LYS A 33 1.78 -4.38 -14.55
CA LYS A 33 1.81 -3.54 -13.34
C LYS A 33 2.70 -2.31 -13.52
N LEU A 34 2.15 -1.14 -13.21
CA LEU A 34 2.90 0.11 -13.26
C LEU A 34 4.06 0.12 -12.25
N PRO A 35 5.17 0.79 -12.59
CA PRO A 35 6.33 0.92 -11.72
C PRO A 35 5.99 1.75 -10.47
N LEU A 36 6.72 1.50 -9.38
CA LEU A 36 6.47 2.14 -8.08
C LEU A 36 6.49 3.67 -8.18
N GLY A 37 7.41 4.25 -8.95
CA GLY A 37 7.50 5.70 -9.17
C GLY A 37 6.17 6.29 -9.65
N THR A 38 5.65 5.77 -10.77
CA THR A 38 4.38 6.18 -11.36
C THR A 38 3.18 5.97 -10.43
N VAL A 39 3.19 4.90 -9.63
CA VAL A 39 2.14 4.66 -8.63
C VAL A 39 2.20 5.73 -7.53
N MET A 40 3.39 6.05 -7.02
CA MET A 40 3.56 7.02 -5.93
C MET A 40 3.33 8.46 -6.35
N THR A 41 3.63 8.81 -7.60
CA THR A 41 3.28 10.09 -8.22
C THR A 41 1.83 10.17 -8.66
N ARG A 42 1.06 9.08 -8.53
CA ARG A 42 -0.32 8.96 -9.01
C ARG A 42 -0.46 9.27 -10.51
N GLY A 43 0.59 8.98 -11.27
CA GLY A 43 0.64 9.21 -12.72
C GLY A 43 0.98 10.64 -13.14
N SER A 44 1.46 11.51 -12.25
CA SER A 44 1.87 12.89 -12.63
C SER A 44 3.07 12.93 -13.58
N ASP A 45 3.78 11.82 -13.72
CA ASP A 45 4.88 11.57 -14.65
C ASP A 45 4.41 11.08 -16.03
N LEU A 46 3.12 10.77 -16.20
CA LEU A 46 2.53 10.33 -17.47
C LEU A 46 2.06 11.52 -18.29
N ALA A 47 2.32 11.49 -19.61
CA ALA A 47 1.93 12.54 -20.55
C ALA A 47 1.61 11.96 -21.92
N GLY A 48 0.75 12.65 -22.68
CA GLY A 48 0.41 12.24 -24.05
C GLY A 48 -0.40 10.94 -24.07
N ALA A 49 0.06 9.94 -24.84
CA ALA A 49 -0.66 8.66 -24.98
C ALA A 49 -0.77 7.88 -23.65
N ASP A 50 0.18 8.09 -22.74
CA ASP A 50 0.22 7.40 -21.44
C ASP A 50 -0.78 8.00 -20.42
N GLU A 51 -1.42 9.14 -20.71
CA GLU A 51 -2.47 9.70 -19.84
C GLU A 51 -3.67 8.75 -19.69
N ALA A 52 -3.89 7.87 -20.67
CA ALA A 52 -4.95 6.87 -20.64
C ALA A 52 -4.85 5.90 -19.45
N ILE A 53 -3.65 5.73 -18.87
CA ILE A 53 -3.38 4.82 -17.74
C ILE A 53 -3.22 5.55 -16.39
N ILE A 54 -3.46 6.88 -16.31
CA ILE A 54 -3.43 7.64 -15.05
C ILE A 54 -4.42 7.07 -14.04
N SER A 55 -5.62 6.67 -14.47
CA SER A 55 -6.63 6.07 -13.61
C SER A 55 -6.12 4.79 -12.94
N ILE A 56 -5.31 4.00 -13.65
CA ILE A 56 -4.68 2.79 -13.13
C ILE A 56 -3.57 3.12 -12.13
N ALA A 57 -2.78 4.17 -12.37
CA ALA A 57 -1.79 4.66 -11.40
C ALA A 57 -2.45 5.11 -10.09
N GLN A 58 -3.54 5.89 -10.20
CA GLN A 58 -4.32 6.33 -9.04
C GLN A 58 -4.98 5.16 -8.30
N ALA A 59 -5.58 4.21 -9.03
CA ALA A 59 -6.14 3.01 -8.43
C ALA A 59 -5.05 2.20 -7.69
N SER A 60 -3.90 2.01 -8.34
CA SER A 60 -2.76 1.32 -7.73
C SER A 60 -2.28 1.99 -6.44
N PHE A 61 -2.23 3.33 -6.41
CA PHE A 61 -1.90 4.08 -5.21
C PHE A 61 -2.91 3.82 -4.09
N ASN A 62 -4.20 3.85 -4.42
CA ASN A 62 -5.26 3.60 -3.45
C ASN A 62 -5.17 2.18 -2.87
N TYR A 63 -4.80 1.17 -3.67
CA TYR A 63 -4.57 -0.18 -3.16
C TYR A 63 -3.44 -0.24 -2.13
N VAL A 64 -2.34 0.46 -2.36
CA VAL A 64 -1.23 0.56 -1.40
C VAL A 64 -1.71 1.21 -0.10
N VAL A 65 -2.43 2.33 -0.19
CA VAL A 65 -2.94 3.06 0.97
C VAL A 65 -3.94 2.21 1.76
N ILE A 66 -4.91 1.58 1.08
CA ILE A 66 -5.90 0.71 1.72
C ILE A 66 -5.20 -0.47 2.42
N GLY A 67 -4.25 -1.11 1.74
CA GLY A 67 -3.45 -2.18 2.34
C GLY A 67 -2.73 -1.70 3.60
N ALA A 68 -2.08 -0.53 3.55
CA ALA A 68 -1.40 0.06 4.69
C ALA A 68 -2.35 0.33 5.86
N VAL A 69 -3.52 0.89 5.59
CA VAL A 69 -4.55 1.18 6.60
C VAL A 69 -5.06 -0.12 7.25
N ILE A 70 -5.39 -1.14 6.46
CA ILE A 70 -5.84 -2.44 6.99
C ILE A 70 -4.74 -3.07 7.85
N GLY A 71 -3.50 -3.05 7.37
CA GLY A 71 -2.35 -3.56 8.12
C GLY A 71 -2.12 -2.82 9.44
N ALA A 72 -2.29 -1.49 9.45
CA ALA A 72 -2.21 -0.67 10.66
C ALA A 72 -3.29 -1.07 11.68
N ILE A 73 -4.55 -1.20 11.23
CA ILE A 73 -5.68 -1.61 12.08
C ILE A 73 -5.42 -2.97 12.72
N ILE A 74 -4.94 -3.96 11.93
CA ILE A 74 -4.60 -5.29 12.45
C ILE A 74 -3.46 -5.20 13.46
N GLY A 75 -2.39 -4.45 13.15
CA GLY A 75 -1.25 -4.28 14.06
C GLY A 75 -1.64 -3.62 15.38
N ILE A 76 -2.56 -2.64 15.33
CA ILE A 76 -3.16 -2.01 16.52
C ILE A 76 -3.97 -3.04 17.30
N ALA A 77 -4.87 -3.78 16.66
CA ALA A 77 -5.71 -4.77 17.33
C ALA A 77 -4.88 -5.83 18.06
N ILE A 78 -3.80 -6.33 17.42
CA ILE A 78 -2.88 -7.28 18.05
C ILE A 78 -2.15 -6.62 19.24
N PHE A 79 -1.64 -5.40 19.06
CA PHE A 79 -0.96 -4.68 20.15
C PHE A 79 -1.86 -4.51 21.37
N TRP A 80 -3.11 -4.09 21.16
CA TRP A 80 -4.10 -3.91 22.23
C TRP A 80 -4.39 -5.23 22.95
N HIS A 81 -4.66 -6.30 22.21
CA HIS A 81 -4.93 -7.62 22.79
C HIS A 81 -3.76 -8.18 23.61
N MET A 82 -2.52 -7.81 23.27
CA MET A 82 -1.32 -8.22 24.01
C MET A 82 -0.99 -7.32 25.21
N SER A 83 -1.67 -6.18 25.35
CA SER A 83 -1.45 -5.21 26.43
C SER A 83 -2.42 -5.40 27.60
N ASP A 84 -3.46 -6.23 27.42
CA ASP A 84 -4.36 -6.73 28.48
C ASP A 84 -3.74 -7.93 29.23
#